data_AF-A0A9W7M262-F1
#
_entry.id   AF-A0A9W7M262-F1
#
_cell.length_a   1.000
_cell.length_b   1.000
_cell.length_c   1.000
_cell.angle_alpha   90.00
_cell.angle_beta   90.00
_cell.angle_gamma   90.00
#
_symmetry.space_group_name_H-M   'P 1'
#
loop_
_entity.id
_entity.type
_entity.pdbx_description
1 polymer ?
#
loop_
_entity_poly.entity_id
_entity_poly.type
_entity_poly.pdbx_seq_one_letter_code
_entity_poly.pdbx_strand_id
1 'polypeptide(L)'
;MAKQVKSVGELDRISSLPDSILSHILSFLPIKDAVRSSVVSPRWRYLFASMPTLDFQYCLSSIYSRPGAENFKNFVDRLLFCPNRVTLECFRLYESSSREDDYLRLYGWISAALWFCVKEIDIRYKPLPVLPTFLFTSQSLMTLKLDIDDDMKVPSKVCLPNLKTLHLKNAKFSNGDSIHRLISGCMALEDLVMDLPELPTNISKLNIHSLSLKRLALNFVEMVTDSLIDFNYTFMINAPNLVYFKYAGPIAEGYHLSTMNSLEKADVVVYQLDDEPSYALNRESGATASISNLLQGICNVKSIHLTIVQPETLIRMPPEPVLGFHKLVELKLEILDEYGDWQGTWVIQFLRCAPNLETLHLALPVPHRGFKPLPEEVPQCLLFHLKEIKIKYFEGNEHMFEMISYFLDHAIVLEELMIGIEEDEELSIVRKLLGLPRNSKKCRVVIL
;
A
#
# COMPACT_ATOMS: atom_id res chain seq x y z
N MET A 1 31.31 42.47 -54.34
CA MET A 1 30.49 41.26 -54.09
C MET A 1 31.22 40.49 -52.99
N ALA A 2 30.69 40.17 -51.82
CA ALA A 2 29.32 39.82 -51.45
C ALA A 2 28.82 40.58 -50.21
N LYS A 3 27.51 40.84 -50.17
CA LYS A 3 26.77 41.43 -49.05
C LYS A 3 26.67 40.41 -47.91
N GLN A 4 27.06 40.80 -46.69
CA GLN A 4 26.64 40.10 -45.48
C GLN A 4 25.12 40.23 -45.35
N VAL A 5 24.42 39.10 -45.40
CA VAL A 5 23.02 38.99 -45.03
C VAL A 5 22.95 39.05 -43.51
N LYS A 6 22.39 40.13 -42.96
CA LYS A 6 21.88 40.15 -41.59
C LYS A 6 20.71 39.16 -41.55
N SER A 7 20.85 38.05 -40.85
CA SER A 7 19.69 37.25 -40.48
C SER A 7 18.81 38.10 -39.58
N VAL A 8 17.57 38.30 -39.99
CA VAL A 8 16.53 38.89 -39.15
C VAL A 8 16.35 37.93 -37.99
N GLY A 9 16.77 38.35 -36.79
CA GLY A 9 16.78 37.51 -35.61
C GLY A 9 15.39 36.94 -35.35
N GLU A 10 15.30 35.60 -35.32
CA GLU A 10 14.18 34.92 -34.70
C GLU A 10 14.06 35.48 -33.27
N LEU A 11 12.95 36.15 -32.99
CA LEU A 11 12.66 36.68 -31.66
C LEU A 11 12.74 35.52 -30.66
N ASP A 12 13.64 35.63 -29.68
CA ASP A 12 13.70 34.68 -28.58
C ASP A 12 12.44 34.85 -27.71
N ARG A 13 11.41 34.09 -28.07
CA ARG A 13 10.10 34.12 -27.43
C ARG A 13 10.18 33.66 -25.98
N ILE A 14 11.11 32.77 -25.64
CA ILE A 14 11.28 32.26 -24.29
C ILE A 14 11.87 33.36 -23.39
N SER A 15 12.92 34.04 -23.84
CA SER A 15 13.49 35.18 -23.10
C SER A 15 12.54 36.37 -22.97
N SER A 16 11.45 36.44 -23.74
CA SER A 16 10.43 37.49 -23.62
C SER A 16 9.38 37.22 -22.53
N LEU A 17 9.29 36.00 -22.00
CA LEU A 17 8.31 35.64 -20.97
C LEU A 17 8.65 36.29 -19.61
N PRO A 18 7.66 36.65 -18.77
CA PRO A 18 7.89 37.08 -17.39
C PRO A 18 8.52 36.00 -16.51
N ASP A 19 9.26 36.41 -15.47
CA ASP A 19 9.95 35.48 -14.55
C ASP A 19 9.00 34.51 -13.86
N SER A 20 7.76 34.91 -13.59
CA SER A 20 6.72 34.03 -13.03
C SER A 20 6.38 32.87 -13.97
N ILE A 21 6.28 33.12 -15.28
CA ILE A 21 6.02 32.08 -16.28
C ILE A 21 7.25 31.19 -16.43
N LEU A 22 8.45 31.76 -16.45
CA LEU A 22 9.68 30.97 -16.52
C LEU A 22 9.85 30.07 -15.28
N SER A 23 9.56 30.58 -14.09
CA SER A 23 9.60 29.79 -12.84
C SER A 23 8.54 28.68 -12.84
N HIS A 24 7.36 28.94 -13.41
CA HIS A 24 6.34 27.92 -13.62
C HIS A 24 6.79 26.85 -14.63
N ILE A 25 7.42 27.24 -15.75
CA ILE A 25 8.01 26.28 -16.70
C ILE A 25 9.07 25.41 -16.00
N LEU A 26 9.95 26.03 -15.22
CA LEU A 26 10.96 25.30 -14.44
C LEU A 26 10.34 24.35 -13.40
N SER A 27 9.14 24.64 -12.89
CA SER A 27 8.45 23.78 -11.92
C SER A 27 8.03 22.41 -12.45
N PHE A 28 8.02 22.23 -13.77
CA PHE A 28 7.81 20.93 -14.41
C PHE A 28 9.09 20.10 -14.57
N LEU A 29 10.25 20.68 -14.27
CA LEU A 29 11.54 20.01 -14.35
C LEU A 29 11.98 19.49 -12.98
N PRO A 30 12.70 18.36 -12.91
CA PRO A 30 13.44 17.99 -11.71
C PRO A 30 14.36 19.13 -11.26
N ILE A 31 14.50 19.33 -9.94
CA ILE A 31 15.24 20.48 -9.40
C ILE A 31 16.68 20.57 -9.94
N LYS A 32 17.34 19.43 -10.20
CA LYS A 32 18.67 19.36 -10.82
C LYS A 32 18.70 20.03 -12.20
N ASP A 33 17.69 19.78 -13.03
CA ASP A 33 17.62 20.32 -14.38
C ASP A 33 17.15 21.78 -14.38
N ALA A 34 16.27 22.14 -13.44
CA ALA A 34 15.93 23.53 -13.19
C ALA A 34 17.15 24.36 -12.76
N VAL A 35 18.01 23.83 -11.89
CA VAL A 35 19.28 24.47 -11.51
C VAL A 35 20.24 24.55 -12.70
N ARG A 36 20.32 23.52 -13.55
CA ARG A 36 21.16 23.55 -14.77
C ARG A 36 20.77 24.68 -15.72
N SER A 37 19.49 25.08 -15.76
CA SER A 37 19.05 26.23 -16.57
C SER A 37 19.74 27.56 -16.18
N SER A 38 20.35 27.63 -14.99
CA SER A 38 21.10 28.82 -14.52
C SER A 38 22.26 29.25 -15.43
N VAL A 39 22.76 28.34 -16.30
CA VAL A 39 23.83 28.63 -17.25
C VAL A 39 23.34 29.25 -18.56
N VAL A 40 22.02 29.25 -18.81
CA VAL A 40 21.42 29.75 -20.06
C VAL A 40 21.67 31.24 -20.22
N SER A 41 21.45 32.03 -19.17
CA SER A 41 21.79 33.46 -19.13
C SER A 41 21.75 34.01 -17.69
N PRO A 42 22.27 35.22 -17.44
CA PRO A 42 22.22 35.84 -16.10
C PRO A 42 20.81 35.93 -15.51
N ARG A 43 19.78 36.07 -16.35
CA ARG A 43 18.38 36.13 -15.93
C ARG A 43 17.88 34.81 -15.35
N TRP A 44 18.34 33.68 -15.90
CA TRP A 44 17.92 32.34 -15.46
C TRP A 44 18.63 31.87 -14.20
N ARG A 45 19.69 32.57 -13.79
CA ARG A 45 20.59 32.15 -12.71
C ARG A 45 19.88 31.81 -11.40
N TYR A 46 18.77 32.48 -11.08
CA TYR A 46 18.07 32.31 -9.80
C TYR A 46 16.57 32.01 -9.94
N LEU A 47 16.06 31.78 -11.16
CA LEU A 47 14.61 31.55 -11.36
C LEU A 47 14.11 30.29 -10.64
N PHE A 48 14.95 29.25 -10.55
CA PHE A 48 14.62 28.03 -9.82
C PHE A 48 14.38 28.27 -8.32
N ALA A 49 14.93 29.35 -7.74
CA ALA A 49 14.73 29.69 -6.34
C ALA A 49 13.29 30.16 -6.05
N SER A 50 12.55 30.58 -7.06
CA SER A 50 11.14 30.99 -6.96
C SER A 50 10.15 29.88 -7.29
N MET A 51 10.63 28.65 -7.52
CA MET A 51 9.74 27.51 -7.81
C MET A 51 8.86 27.17 -6.61
N PRO A 52 7.55 26.88 -6.82
CA PRO A 52 6.63 26.50 -5.76
C PRO A 52 6.90 25.09 -5.22
N THR A 53 7.59 24.24 -5.99
CA THR A 53 7.88 22.85 -5.63
C THR A 53 9.38 22.67 -5.46
N LEU A 54 9.79 22.22 -4.28
CA LEU A 54 11.15 21.79 -3.97
C LEU A 54 11.15 20.28 -3.80
N ASP A 55 11.47 19.57 -4.88
CA ASP A 55 11.56 18.12 -4.89
C ASP A 55 13.01 17.66 -5.02
N PHE A 56 13.56 17.13 -3.93
CA PHE A 56 14.92 16.63 -3.86
C PHE A 56 15.00 15.10 -4.01
N GLN A 57 13.94 14.44 -4.45
CA GLN A 57 13.93 12.99 -4.70
C GLN A 57 15.08 12.64 -5.69
N TYR A 58 15.91 11.66 -5.32
CA TYR A 58 17.08 11.23 -6.09
C TYR A 58 18.16 12.30 -6.36
N CYS A 59 18.12 13.43 -5.65
CA CYS A 59 19.17 14.44 -5.78
C CYS A 59 20.51 13.96 -5.20
N LEU A 60 20.46 13.02 -4.27
CA LEU A 60 21.56 12.63 -3.41
C LEU A 60 22.27 11.33 -3.82
N SER A 61 21.66 10.50 -4.69
CA SER A 61 22.28 9.26 -5.18
C SER A 61 23.56 9.50 -5.98
N SER A 62 23.84 10.75 -6.39
CA SER A 62 25.06 11.14 -7.11
C SER A 62 26.15 11.74 -6.22
N ILE A 63 26.00 11.71 -4.89
CA ILE A 63 26.82 12.47 -3.94
C ILE A 63 27.49 11.55 -2.91
N TYR A 64 28.21 10.52 -3.37
CA TYR A 64 28.93 9.58 -2.51
C TYR A 64 30.16 10.16 -1.79
N SER A 65 30.38 11.48 -1.85
CA SER A 65 31.49 12.15 -1.17
C SER A 65 30.95 13.08 -0.08
N ARG A 66 31.60 13.06 1.09
CA ARG A 66 31.27 13.96 2.23
C ARG A 66 31.14 15.45 1.84
N PRO A 67 32.03 16.04 1.01
CA PRO A 67 31.89 17.44 0.61
C PRO A 67 30.63 17.70 -0.19
N GLY A 68 30.21 16.75 -1.01
CA GLY A 68 29.02 16.90 -1.82
C GLY A 68 27.74 16.94 -0.97
N ALA A 69 27.65 16.12 0.09
CA ALA A 69 26.48 16.11 0.98
C ALA A 69 26.34 17.45 1.72
N GLU A 70 27.46 18.00 2.18
CA GLU A 70 27.48 19.33 2.80
C GLU A 70 27.13 20.45 1.80
N ASN A 71 27.60 20.35 0.55
CA ASN A 71 27.22 21.29 -0.51
C ASN A 71 25.73 21.24 -0.82
N PHE A 72 25.11 20.04 -0.81
CA PHE A 72 23.68 19.89 -0.97
C PHE A 72 22.91 20.55 0.18
N LYS A 73 23.29 20.29 1.43
CA LYS A 73 22.65 20.92 2.60
C LYS A 73 22.73 22.45 2.53
N ASN A 74 23.92 22.99 2.25
CA ASN A 74 24.11 24.43 2.05
C ASN A 74 23.28 24.98 0.89
N PHE A 75 23.06 24.19 -0.16
CA PHE A 75 22.18 24.56 -1.26
C PHE A 75 20.71 24.61 -0.84
N VAL A 76 20.23 23.64 -0.06
CA VAL A 76 18.88 23.63 0.51
C VAL A 76 18.68 24.80 1.46
N ASP A 77 19.66 25.08 2.33
CA ASP A 77 19.67 26.26 3.22
C ASP A 77 19.46 27.55 2.41
N ARG A 78 20.26 27.76 1.37
CA ARG A 78 20.16 28.95 0.51
C ARG A 78 18.82 29.06 -0.21
N LEU A 79 18.20 27.93 -0.56
CA LEU A 79 16.93 27.89 -1.27
C LEU A 79 15.73 28.19 -0.37
N LEU A 80 15.74 27.68 0.86
CA LEU A 80 14.65 27.88 1.82
C LEU A 80 14.75 29.24 2.51
N PHE A 81 15.96 29.71 2.81
CA PHE A 81 16.18 31.02 3.44
C PHE A 81 16.43 32.15 2.42
N CYS A 82 16.01 31.96 1.17
CA CYS A 82 16.11 32.99 0.13
C CYS A 82 15.11 34.13 0.43
N PRO A 83 15.54 35.41 0.55
CA PRO A 83 14.66 36.52 0.95
C PRO A 83 13.48 36.79 0.00
N ASN A 84 13.59 36.38 -1.27
CA ASN A 84 12.60 36.68 -2.31
C ASN A 84 11.61 35.52 -2.57
N ARG A 85 11.61 34.46 -1.74
CA ARG A 85 10.65 33.37 -1.89
C ARG A 85 9.28 33.82 -1.38
N VAL A 86 8.30 33.83 -2.28
CA VAL A 86 6.93 34.28 -1.96
C VAL A 86 6.00 33.09 -1.67
N THR A 87 6.26 31.92 -2.27
CA THR A 87 5.40 30.74 -2.14
C THR A 87 6.22 29.45 -2.11
N LEU A 88 5.80 28.51 -1.28
CA LEU A 88 6.23 27.10 -1.31
C LEU A 88 4.98 26.25 -1.17
N GLU A 89 4.66 25.43 -2.18
CA GLU A 89 3.50 24.55 -2.16
C GLU A 89 3.89 23.13 -1.75
N CYS A 90 5.09 22.68 -2.13
CA CYS A 90 5.53 21.31 -1.90
C CYS A 90 7.01 21.26 -1.51
N PHE A 91 7.31 20.51 -0.46
CA PHE A 91 8.66 20.25 0.02
C PHE A 91 8.88 18.75 0.18
N ARG A 92 9.78 18.17 -0.63
CA ARG A 92 10.11 16.74 -0.59
C ARG A 92 11.61 16.53 -0.39
N LEU A 93 11.96 15.73 0.59
CA LEU A 93 13.34 15.42 0.93
C LEU A 93 13.51 13.93 1.24
N TYR A 94 14.47 13.31 0.56
CA TYR A 94 14.75 11.88 0.63
C TYR A 94 16.24 11.71 0.91
N GLU A 95 16.61 11.59 2.18
CA GLU A 95 18.01 11.55 2.61
C GLU A 95 18.21 10.59 3.78
N SER A 96 19.44 10.12 4.00
CA SER A 96 19.83 9.37 5.18
C SER A 96 21.10 10.00 5.75
N SER A 97 21.07 10.44 7.01
CA SER A 97 22.28 10.86 7.70
C SER A 97 22.14 10.64 9.20
N SER A 98 23.24 10.24 9.83
CA SER A 98 23.31 9.89 11.25
C SER A 98 23.92 11.00 12.13
N ARG A 99 24.10 12.23 11.61
CA ARG A 99 24.73 13.33 12.37
C ARG A 99 23.71 14.22 13.06
N GLU A 100 23.99 14.58 14.31
CA GLU A 100 23.13 15.46 15.11
C GLU A 100 22.90 16.84 14.49
N ASP A 101 23.93 17.46 13.91
CA ASP A 101 23.82 18.76 13.23
C ASP A 101 22.80 18.75 12.08
N ASP A 102 22.63 17.59 11.43
CA ASP A 102 21.70 17.46 10.31
C ASP A 102 20.24 17.44 10.77
N TYR A 103 19.99 16.99 12.00
CA TYR A 103 18.65 17.04 12.61
C TYR A 103 18.19 18.48 12.85
N LEU A 104 19.08 19.34 13.34
CA LEU A 104 18.78 20.76 13.54
C LEU A 104 18.52 21.47 12.20
N ARG A 105 19.29 21.13 11.16
CA ARG A 105 19.04 21.65 9.81
C ARG A 105 17.70 21.19 9.27
N LEU A 106 17.39 19.90 9.35
CA LEU A 106 16.09 19.37 8.93
C LEU A 106 14.93 20.02 9.68
N TYR A 107 15.05 20.18 11.00
CA TYR A 107 14.09 20.94 11.79
C TYR A 107 13.90 22.35 11.23
N GLY A 108 15.00 23.06 10.95
CA GLY A 108 14.99 24.38 10.35
C GLY A 108 14.33 24.41 8.96
N TRP A 109 14.55 23.39 8.13
CA TRP A 109 13.95 23.28 6.80
C TRP A 109 12.44 23.06 6.86
N ILE A 110 11.98 22.16 7.73
CA ILE A 110 10.55 21.95 7.98
C ILE A 110 9.92 23.24 8.50
N SER A 111 10.61 23.91 9.42
CA SER A 111 10.17 25.18 9.99
C SER A 111 10.00 26.26 8.93
N ALA A 112 10.98 26.40 8.04
CA ALA A 112 10.93 27.32 6.91
C ALA A 112 9.79 26.95 5.95
N ALA A 113 9.62 25.67 5.61
CA ALA A 113 8.54 25.25 4.72
C ALA A 113 7.15 25.58 5.30
N LEU A 114 6.94 25.33 6.59
CA LEU A 114 5.72 25.67 7.30
C LEU A 114 5.49 27.19 7.40
N TRP A 115 6.57 27.97 7.56
CA TRP A 115 6.50 29.43 7.51
C TRP A 115 5.97 29.95 6.15
N PHE A 116 6.30 29.28 5.06
CA PHE A 116 5.77 29.56 3.73
C PHE A 116 4.38 28.96 3.46
N CYS A 117 3.68 28.46 4.49
CA CYS A 117 2.36 27.85 4.39
C CYS A 117 2.30 26.71 3.36
N VAL A 118 3.30 25.83 3.39
CA VAL A 118 3.39 24.67 2.51
C VAL A 118 2.14 23.79 2.58
N LYS A 119 1.75 23.22 1.42
CA LYS A 119 0.60 22.32 1.28
C LYS A 119 1.01 20.85 1.36
N GLU A 120 2.21 20.51 0.89
CA GLU A 120 2.74 19.14 0.93
C GLU A 120 4.13 19.08 1.58
N ILE A 121 4.28 18.19 2.56
CA ILE A 121 5.56 17.79 3.13
C ILE A 121 5.71 16.28 2.93
N ASP A 122 6.78 15.84 2.27
CA ASP A 122 7.16 14.43 2.11
C ASP A 122 8.63 14.25 2.51
N ILE A 123 8.84 13.72 3.71
CA ILE A 123 10.18 13.57 4.30
C ILE A 123 10.44 12.11 4.52
N ARG A 124 11.44 11.61 3.80
CA ARG A 124 12.00 10.29 4.03
C ARG A 124 13.42 10.47 4.52
N TYR A 125 13.55 10.59 5.84
CA TYR A 125 14.81 10.91 6.48
C TYR A 125 15.08 9.96 7.63
N LYS A 126 16.20 9.24 7.58
CA LYS A 126 16.49 8.15 8.53
C LYS A 126 17.76 8.40 9.35
N PRO A 127 17.67 8.43 10.70
CA PRO A 127 16.43 8.47 11.50
C PRO A 127 15.81 9.88 11.50
N LEU A 128 14.49 9.99 11.70
CA LEU A 128 13.80 11.27 11.65
C LEU A 128 13.92 12.00 13.00
N PRO A 129 14.34 13.28 13.03
CA PRO A 129 14.45 14.01 14.28
C PRO A 129 13.08 14.40 14.84
N VAL A 130 13.10 14.99 16.04
CA VAL A 130 11.91 15.60 16.65
C VAL A 130 11.31 16.61 15.68
N LEU A 131 10.06 16.38 15.29
CA LEU A 131 9.33 17.26 14.38
C LEU A 131 8.89 18.54 15.09
N PRO A 132 8.89 19.71 14.41
CA PRO A 132 8.36 20.94 14.98
C PRO A 132 6.89 20.78 15.39
N THR A 133 6.52 21.22 16.60
CA THR A 133 5.15 21.04 17.11
C THR A 133 4.09 21.71 16.24
N PHE A 134 4.44 22.84 15.62
CA PHE A 134 3.55 23.58 14.72
C PHE A 134 3.30 22.86 13.38
N LEU A 135 4.08 21.83 13.03
CA LEU A 135 3.74 20.91 11.95
C LEU A 135 2.35 20.32 12.18
N PHE A 136 2.02 19.97 13.42
CA PHE A 136 0.77 19.34 13.83
C PHE A 136 -0.39 20.32 14.03
N THR A 137 -0.17 21.62 13.86
CA THR A 137 -1.21 22.66 13.95
C THR A 137 -1.34 23.47 12.67
N SER A 138 -0.71 23.02 11.58
CA SER A 138 -0.69 23.72 10.30
C SER A 138 -2.08 23.76 9.66
N GLN A 139 -2.47 24.96 9.22
CA GLN A 139 -3.73 25.19 8.53
C GLN A 139 -3.61 25.04 7.02
N SER A 140 -2.40 25.12 6.46
CA SER A 140 -2.18 25.03 5.01
C SER A 140 -1.92 23.61 4.51
N LEU A 141 -1.50 22.72 5.41
CA LEU A 141 -1.01 21.40 5.07
C LEU A 141 -2.16 20.49 4.62
N MET A 142 -2.02 19.94 3.41
CA MET A 142 -2.95 19.01 2.77
C MET A 142 -2.38 17.59 2.68
N THR A 143 -1.06 17.46 2.58
CA THR A 143 -0.37 16.17 2.49
C THR A 143 0.83 16.15 3.41
N LEU A 144 0.89 15.12 4.26
CA LEU A 144 2.01 14.85 5.16
C LEU A 144 2.44 13.40 4.98
N LYS A 145 3.68 13.21 4.53
CA LYS A 145 4.30 11.89 4.41
C LYS A 145 5.61 11.90 5.18
N LEU A 146 5.77 10.95 6.09
CA LEU A 146 6.90 10.87 7.00
C LEU A 146 7.42 9.43 7.04
N ASP A 147 8.72 9.25 6.87
CA ASP A 147 9.45 8.02 7.21
C ASP A 147 10.26 8.30 8.48
N ILE A 148 9.88 7.67 9.60
CA ILE A 148 10.33 8.07 10.94
C ILE A 148 11.52 7.22 11.39
N ASP A 149 11.40 5.89 11.29
CA ASP A 149 12.38 4.91 11.75
C ASP A 149 12.76 5.07 13.24
N ASP A 150 11.83 5.63 14.03
CA ASP A 150 11.98 5.92 15.47
C ASP A 150 10.59 6.19 16.10
N ASP A 151 10.58 6.48 17.41
CA ASP A 151 9.40 6.87 18.18
C ASP A 151 8.84 8.23 17.76
N MET A 152 7.62 8.21 17.22
CA MET A 152 6.88 9.41 16.87
C MET A 152 6.35 10.12 18.12
N LYS A 153 6.89 11.31 18.40
CA LYS A 153 6.41 12.19 19.47
C LYS A 153 5.24 13.05 18.98
N VAL A 154 4.01 12.57 19.18
CA VAL A 154 2.79 13.32 18.84
C VAL A 154 2.45 14.33 19.96
N PRO A 155 2.36 15.64 19.66
CA PRO A 155 2.06 16.67 20.66
C PRO A 155 0.62 16.55 21.20
N SER A 156 0.37 17.09 22.40
CA SER A 156 -0.95 17.02 23.05
C SER A 156 -2.07 17.68 22.26
N LYS A 157 -1.74 18.69 21.44
CA LYS A 157 -2.66 19.39 20.55
C LYS A 157 -2.30 19.12 19.10
N VAL A 158 -3.21 18.47 18.38
CA VAL A 158 -3.15 18.26 16.93
C VAL A 158 -4.37 18.93 16.30
N CYS A 159 -4.15 19.75 15.27
CA CYS A 159 -5.20 20.44 14.52
C CYS A 159 -4.73 20.65 13.08
N LEU A 160 -5.13 19.74 12.21
CA LEU A 160 -4.75 19.69 10.80
C LEU A 160 -6.01 19.66 9.93
N PRO A 161 -6.81 20.75 9.91
CA PRO A 161 -8.17 20.69 9.40
C PRO A 161 -8.25 20.47 7.88
N ASN A 162 -7.21 20.84 7.14
CA ASN A 162 -7.14 20.69 5.68
C ASN A 162 -6.33 19.47 5.23
N LEU A 163 -5.81 18.66 6.16
CA LEU A 163 -5.00 17.50 5.83
C LEU A 163 -5.87 16.40 5.24
N LYS A 164 -5.58 16.05 3.98
CA LYS A 164 -6.26 15.02 3.21
C LYS A 164 -5.46 13.72 3.13
N THR A 165 -4.14 13.79 3.20
CA THR A 165 -3.26 12.63 3.07
C THR A 165 -2.28 12.60 4.21
N LEU A 166 -2.27 11.49 4.97
CA LEU A 166 -1.33 11.20 6.04
C LEU A 166 -0.71 9.84 5.79
N HIS A 167 0.58 9.81 5.42
CA HIS A 167 1.33 8.57 5.27
C HIS A 167 2.46 8.54 6.30
N LEU A 168 2.47 7.51 7.14
CA LEU A 168 3.48 7.30 8.15
C LEU A 168 4.18 5.98 7.84
N LYS A 169 5.50 6.02 7.69
CA LYS A 169 6.34 4.85 7.43
C LYS A 169 7.31 4.64 8.58
N ASN A 170 7.52 3.37 8.93
CA ASN A 170 8.43 2.96 10.00
C ASN A 170 8.17 3.75 11.30
N ALA A 171 6.91 4.04 11.60
CA ALA A 171 6.53 4.89 12.73
C ALA A 171 6.27 4.03 13.96
N LYS A 172 7.07 4.22 15.01
CA LYS A 172 6.80 3.64 16.34
C LYS A 172 6.01 4.64 17.17
N PHE A 173 5.11 4.17 18.01
CA PHE A 173 4.37 5.02 18.94
C PHE A 173 4.64 4.57 20.37
N SER A 174 4.69 5.51 21.30
CA SER A 174 4.85 5.19 22.73
C SER A 174 3.51 4.90 23.43
N ASN A 175 2.39 5.31 22.84
CA ASN A 175 1.03 5.07 23.36
C ASN A 175 -0.03 5.23 22.25
N GLY A 176 -1.20 4.65 22.48
CA GLY A 176 -2.29 4.61 21.49
C GLY A 176 -3.02 5.93 21.35
N ASP A 177 -3.00 6.70 22.43
CA ASP A 177 -3.53 8.07 22.45
C ASP A 177 -2.84 8.95 21.40
N SER A 178 -1.61 8.66 21.02
CA SER A 178 -0.89 9.39 19.96
C SER A 178 -1.54 9.19 18.59
N ILE A 179 -1.88 7.95 18.23
CA ILE A 179 -2.54 7.64 16.96
C ILE A 179 -3.95 8.24 16.95
N HIS A 180 -4.71 8.05 18.02
CA HIS A 180 -6.05 8.61 18.15
C HIS A 180 -6.05 10.14 18.06
N ARG A 181 -5.13 10.84 18.77
CA ARG A 181 -4.98 12.30 18.69
C ARG A 181 -4.63 12.77 17.28
N LEU A 182 -3.76 12.03 16.59
CA LEU A 182 -3.36 12.39 15.23
C LEU A 182 -4.55 12.30 14.26
N ILE A 183 -5.30 11.20 14.30
CA ILE A 183 -6.46 10.97 13.42
C ILE A 183 -7.60 11.94 13.74
N SER A 184 -7.94 12.09 15.03
CA SER A 184 -9.01 13.00 15.48
C SER A 184 -8.68 14.49 15.26
N GLY A 185 -7.40 14.85 15.08
CA GLY A 185 -6.98 16.19 14.69
C GLY A 185 -7.15 16.50 13.19
N CYS A 186 -7.41 15.50 12.35
CA CYS A 186 -7.46 15.61 10.89
C CYS A 186 -8.89 15.42 10.35
N MET A 187 -9.69 16.49 10.29
CA MET A 187 -11.11 16.40 9.93
C MET A 187 -11.37 16.09 8.44
N ALA A 188 -10.47 16.52 7.54
CA ALA A 188 -10.59 16.31 6.10
C ALA A 188 -9.81 15.10 5.58
N LEU A 189 -9.38 14.18 6.43
CA LEU A 189 -8.48 13.08 6.07
C LEU A 189 -9.15 12.08 5.11
N GLU A 190 -8.66 12.00 3.87
CA GLU A 190 -9.16 11.12 2.81
C GLU A 190 -8.29 9.86 2.61
N ASP A 191 -6.98 9.95 2.83
CA ASP A 191 -6.00 8.85 2.64
C ASP A 191 -5.08 8.70 3.86
N LEU A 192 -5.19 7.58 4.57
CA LEU A 192 -4.37 7.20 5.72
C LEU A 192 -3.59 5.92 5.42
N VAL A 193 -2.26 6.01 5.46
CA VAL A 193 -1.36 4.86 5.35
C VAL A 193 -0.46 4.84 6.57
N MET A 194 -0.42 3.72 7.28
CA MET A 194 0.45 3.50 8.43
C MET A 194 1.23 2.20 8.23
N ASP A 195 2.54 2.33 8.01
CA ASP A 195 3.50 1.23 8.04
C ASP A 195 4.13 1.22 9.45
N LEU A 196 3.64 0.32 10.29
CA LEU A 196 3.94 0.21 11.72
C LEU A 196 4.80 -1.04 11.93
N PRO A 197 6.11 -0.91 12.23
CA PRO A 197 6.94 -2.09 12.47
C PRO A 197 6.50 -2.83 13.74
N GLU A 198 6.09 -2.09 14.76
CA GLU A 198 5.58 -2.62 16.02
C GLU A 198 4.40 -1.75 16.48
N LEU A 199 3.41 -2.36 17.12
CA LEU A 199 2.41 -1.63 17.88
C LEU A 199 2.88 -1.42 19.32
N PRO A 200 2.45 -0.33 19.98
CA PRO A 200 2.86 -0.04 21.36
C PRO A 200 2.30 -1.09 22.33
N THR A 201 3.16 -1.68 23.15
CA THR A 201 2.82 -2.77 24.09
C THR A 201 1.79 -2.39 25.17
N ASN A 202 1.58 -1.09 25.41
CA ASN A 202 0.61 -0.57 26.37
C ASN A 202 -0.81 -0.42 25.80
N ILE A 203 -1.06 -0.86 24.56
CA ILE A 203 -2.36 -0.77 23.91
C ILE A 203 -2.86 -2.17 23.61
N SER A 204 -4.13 -2.43 23.88
CA SER A 204 -4.83 -3.60 23.36
C SER A 204 -5.86 -3.26 22.28
N LYS A 205 -6.13 -1.97 22.02
CA LYS A 205 -7.16 -1.52 21.08
C LYS A 205 -6.70 -0.36 20.20
N LEU A 206 -6.76 -0.53 18.88
CA LEU A 206 -6.59 0.56 17.92
C LEU A 206 -7.95 1.02 17.40
N ASN A 207 -8.33 2.28 17.67
CA ASN A 207 -9.60 2.85 17.22
C ASN A 207 -9.39 3.87 16.10
N ILE A 208 -10.01 3.63 14.96
CA ILE A 208 -10.02 4.52 13.79
C ILE A 208 -11.47 4.87 13.48
N HIS A 209 -11.86 6.09 13.81
CA HIS A 209 -13.16 6.65 13.47
C HIS A 209 -12.97 7.86 12.55
N SER A 210 -13.43 7.77 11.30
CA SER A 210 -13.37 8.89 10.35
C SER A 210 -14.46 8.81 9.30
N LEU A 211 -15.20 9.91 9.13
CA LEU A 211 -16.23 10.03 8.10
C LEU A 211 -15.68 10.51 6.75
N SER A 212 -14.49 11.11 6.71
CA SER A 212 -13.88 11.63 5.48
C SER A 212 -12.97 10.61 4.78
N LEU A 213 -12.59 9.53 5.48
CA LEU A 213 -11.61 8.58 5.01
C LEU A 213 -12.13 7.74 3.84
N LYS A 214 -11.39 7.75 2.73
CA LYS A 214 -11.64 6.97 1.51
C LYS A 214 -10.64 5.83 1.33
N ARG A 215 -9.43 6.00 1.84
CA ARG A 215 -8.36 5.00 1.75
C ARG A 215 -7.72 4.78 3.12
N LEU A 216 -7.65 3.53 3.54
CA LEU A 216 -6.99 3.09 4.76
C LEU A 216 -6.04 1.94 4.42
N ALA A 217 -4.76 2.06 4.76
CA ALA A 217 -3.81 0.97 4.69
C ALA A 217 -3.05 0.85 6.00
N LEU A 218 -3.15 -0.32 6.62
CA LEU A 218 -2.41 -0.72 7.82
C LEU A 218 -1.43 -1.80 7.41
N ASN A 219 -0.13 -1.53 7.50
CA ASN A 219 0.91 -2.50 7.22
C ASN A 219 1.74 -2.70 8.49
N PHE A 220 1.76 -3.93 8.98
CA PHE A 220 2.56 -4.39 10.09
C PHE A 220 3.67 -5.24 9.48
N VAL A 221 4.90 -4.75 9.60
CA VAL A 221 6.10 -5.44 9.10
C VAL A 221 6.85 -5.93 10.30
N GLU A 222 6.93 -7.23 10.48
CA GLU A 222 7.82 -7.79 11.48
C GLU A 222 9.27 -7.49 11.07
N MET A 223 9.94 -6.63 11.85
CA MET A 223 11.38 -6.77 11.99
C MET A 223 11.57 -7.92 12.97
N VAL A 224 12.39 -8.91 12.58
CA VAL A 224 12.81 -10.02 13.44
C VAL A 224 13.40 -9.43 14.73
N THR A 225 12.57 -9.24 15.75
CA THR A 225 13.01 -8.90 17.09
C THR A 225 12.96 -10.18 17.89
N ASP A 226 14.04 -10.51 18.59
CA ASP A 226 14.25 -11.72 19.40
C ASP A 226 13.19 -11.96 20.51
N SER A 227 12.19 -11.08 20.64
CA SER A 227 11.03 -11.25 21.50
C SER A 227 9.80 -11.53 20.64
N LEU A 228 9.30 -12.76 20.71
CA LEU A 228 7.97 -13.17 20.27
C LEU A 228 6.92 -12.38 21.06
N ILE A 229 6.60 -11.16 20.63
CA ILE A 229 5.57 -10.34 21.27
C ILE A 229 4.23 -10.81 20.72
N ASP A 230 3.39 -11.35 21.60
CA ASP A 230 2.00 -11.67 21.29
C ASP A 230 1.29 -10.46 20.64
N PHE A 231 0.76 -10.66 19.43
CA PHE A 231 0.01 -9.63 18.69
C PHE A 231 -1.44 -9.50 19.19
N ASN A 232 -1.60 -9.26 20.49
CA ASN A 232 -2.90 -9.19 21.19
C ASN A 232 -3.56 -7.81 21.04
N TYR A 233 -3.89 -7.46 19.79
CA TYR A 233 -4.54 -6.20 19.46
C TYR A 233 -5.96 -6.43 18.92
N THR A 234 -6.87 -5.54 19.30
CA THR A 234 -8.21 -5.44 18.74
C THR A 234 -8.33 -4.19 17.87
N PHE A 235 -8.69 -4.36 16.60
CA PHE A 235 -8.90 -3.26 15.66
C PHE A 235 -10.37 -2.83 15.64
N MET A 236 -10.65 -1.57 15.96
CA MET A 236 -11.98 -0.97 15.87
C MET A 236 -11.98 0.08 14.75
N ILE A 237 -12.56 -0.24 13.60
CA ILE A 237 -12.58 0.67 12.45
C ILE A 237 -14.03 1.00 12.11
N ASN A 238 -14.31 2.29 12.04
CA ASN A 238 -15.58 2.85 11.59
C ASN A 238 -15.31 3.97 10.59
N ALA A 239 -15.46 3.63 9.31
CA ALA A 239 -15.21 4.53 8.18
C ALA A 239 -16.24 4.29 7.05
N PRO A 240 -17.43 4.93 7.10
CA PRO A 240 -18.54 4.64 6.18
C PRO A 240 -18.28 5.01 4.72
N ASN A 241 -17.39 5.97 4.48
CA ASN A 241 -17.01 6.43 3.14
C ASN A 241 -15.72 5.77 2.61
N LEU A 242 -15.24 4.73 3.30
CA LEU A 242 -14.04 4.00 2.89
C LEU A 242 -14.29 3.25 1.58
N VAL A 243 -13.43 3.48 0.59
CA VAL A 243 -13.46 2.88 -0.76
C VAL A 243 -12.41 1.78 -0.90
N TYR A 244 -11.24 1.98 -0.28
CA TYR A 244 -10.14 1.03 -0.29
C TYR A 244 -9.67 0.73 1.14
N PHE A 245 -9.58 -0.55 1.46
CA PHE A 245 -9.03 -1.05 2.71
C PHE A 245 -7.83 -1.96 2.43
N LYS A 246 -6.73 -1.73 3.14
CA LYS A 246 -5.60 -2.66 3.16
C LYS A 246 -5.22 -3.00 4.59
N TYR A 247 -5.06 -4.29 4.82
CA TYR A 247 -4.49 -4.83 6.04
C TYR A 247 -3.36 -5.79 5.64
N ALA A 248 -2.17 -5.62 6.18
CA ALA A 248 -1.08 -6.58 6.02
C ALA A 248 -0.41 -6.76 7.37
N GLY A 249 -0.47 -7.93 7.97
CA GLY A 249 0.10 -8.14 9.31
C GLY A 249 -0.30 -9.45 9.98
N PRO A 250 0.18 -9.68 11.22
CA PRO A 250 -0.18 -10.84 12.01
C PRO A 250 -1.66 -10.87 12.37
N ILE A 251 -2.28 -12.05 12.46
CA ILE A 251 -3.69 -12.15 12.88
C ILE A 251 -3.87 -11.53 14.27
N ALA A 252 -4.69 -10.48 14.33
CA ALA A 252 -5.04 -9.79 15.56
C ALA A 252 -5.99 -10.59 16.46
N GLU A 253 -6.02 -10.26 17.75
CA GLU A 253 -6.98 -10.82 18.72
C GLU A 253 -8.44 -10.57 18.30
N GLY A 254 -8.72 -9.44 17.65
CA GLY A 254 -10.08 -9.16 17.19
C GLY A 254 -10.19 -8.04 16.16
N TYR A 255 -11.26 -8.12 15.37
CA TYR A 255 -11.61 -7.12 14.37
C TYR A 255 -13.07 -6.68 14.56
N HIS A 256 -13.27 -5.39 14.78
CA HIS A 256 -14.57 -4.73 14.87
C HIS A 256 -14.66 -3.68 13.77
N LEU A 257 -14.95 -4.18 12.58
CA LEU A 257 -15.09 -3.40 11.37
C LEU A 257 -16.58 -3.10 11.18
N SER A 258 -17.00 -1.90 11.56
CA SER A 258 -18.40 -1.48 11.44
C SER A 258 -18.56 -0.48 10.31
N THR A 259 -19.70 -0.57 9.60
CA THR A 259 -20.14 0.43 8.61
C THR A 259 -19.05 0.80 7.58
N MET A 260 -18.78 -0.10 6.63
CA MET A 260 -17.92 0.13 5.45
C MET A 260 -18.68 -0.12 4.15
N ASN A 261 -19.87 0.49 4.03
CA ASN A 261 -20.81 0.19 2.93
C ASN A 261 -20.34 0.68 1.56
N SER A 262 -19.39 1.63 1.54
CA SER A 262 -18.79 2.21 0.33
C SER A 262 -17.56 1.43 -0.16
N LEU A 263 -17.17 0.37 0.54
CA LEU A 263 -15.93 -0.36 0.26
C LEU A 263 -16.02 -1.03 -1.11
N GLU A 264 -15.07 -0.73 -1.98
CA GLU A 264 -15.01 -1.28 -3.34
C GLU A 264 -13.89 -2.31 -3.49
N LYS A 265 -12.75 -2.09 -2.82
CA LYS A 265 -11.59 -2.99 -2.87
C LYS A 265 -10.98 -3.23 -1.49
N ALA A 266 -10.59 -4.48 -1.22
CA ALA A 266 -9.88 -4.87 -0.02
C ALA A 266 -8.63 -5.70 -0.35
N ASP A 267 -7.47 -5.33 0.19
CA ASP A 267 -6.24 -6.10 0.11
C ASP A 267 -5.86 -6.58 1.52
N VAL A 268 -5.91 -7.88 1.79
CA VAL A 268 -5.68 -8.48 3.11
C VAL A 268 -4.53 -9.47 3.03
N VAL A 269 -3.48 -9.23 3.81
CA VAL A 269 -2.36 -10.16 4.01
C VAL A 269 -2.34 -10.56 5.48
N VAL A 270 -2.47 -11.84 5.77
CA VAL A 270 -2.50 -12.37 7.14
C VAL A 270 -1.51 -13.52 7.30
N TYR A 271 -0.86 -13.55 8.46
CA TYR A 271 0.03 -14.62 8.90
C TYR A 271 -0.13 -14.83 10.41
N GLN A 272 0.21 -16.01 10.91
CA GLN A 272 0.27 -16.26 12.35
C GLN A 272 1.72 -16.03 12.81
N LEU A 273 1.91 -15.57 14.04
CA LEU A 273 3.23 -15.56 14.65
C LEU A 273 3.49 -16.95 15.21
N ASP A 274 4.66 -17.51 14.95
CA ASP A 274 5.03 -18.84 15.40
C ASP A 274 5.04 -18.88 16.93
N ASP A 275 4.13 -19.66 17.52
CA ASP A 275 4.13 -19.98 18.94
C ASP A 275 4.89 -21.30 19.17
N GLU A 276 5.61 -21.39 20.29
CA GLU A 276 6.11 -22.68 20.80
C GLU A 276 4.98 -23.72 20.83
N PRO A 277 5.19 -24.98 20.38
CA PRO A 277 4.14 -25.98 20.10
C PRO A 277 3.14 -26.26 21.25
N SER A 278 3.51 -25.90 22.49
CA SER A 278 2.73 -26.17 23.69
C SER A 278 1.49 -25.28 23.89
N TYR A 279 1.34 -24.17 23.15
CA TYR A 279 0.20 -23.23 23.28
C TYR A 279 -0.74 -23.16 22.06
N ALA A 280 -0.44 -23.88 20.97
CA ALA A 280 -1.10 -23.74 19.66
C ALA A 280 -2.63 -24.01 19.65
N LEU A 281 -3.07 -25.09 20.30
CA LEU A 281 -4.45 -25.61 20.14
C LEU A 281 -5.56 -24.65 20.62
N ASN A 282 -5.32 -23.83 21.66
CA ASN A 282 -6.33 -22.91 22.18
C ASN A 282 -6.42 -21.61 21.36
N ARG A 283 -5.29 -21.13 20.81
CA ARG A 283 -5.24 -19.90 19.97
C ARG A 283 -5.77 -20.11 18.56
N GLU A 284 -5.64 -21.31 17.99
CA GLU A 284 -6.19 -21.64 16.66
C GLU A 284 -7.69 -21.32 16.51
N SER A 285 -8.48 -21.65 17.54
CA SER A 285 -9.92 -21.38 17.54
C SER A 285 -10.24 -19.88 17.58
N GLY A 286 -9.44 -19.10 18.32
CA GLY A 286 -9.54 -17.64 18.38
C GLY A 286 -9.12 -16.98 17.07
N ALA A 287 -8.01 -17.42 16.46
CA ALA A 287 -7.51 -16.90 15.19
C ALA A 287 -8.54 -17.07 14.05
N THR A 288 -9.19 -18.24 14.00
CA THR A 288 -10.27 -18.53 13.02
C THR A 288 -11.44 -17.56 13.20
N ALA A 289 -11.89 -17.34 14.45
CA ALA A 289 -12.97 -16.39 14.74
C ALA A 289 -12.57 -14.94 14.37
N SER A 290 -11.33 -14.55 14.64
CA SER A 290 -10.81 -13.21 14.31
C SER A 290 -10.77 -12.97 12.81
N ILE A 291 -10.25 -13.92 12.02
CA ILE A 291 -10.30 -13.82 10.56
C ILE A 291 -11.74 -13.76 10.06
N SER A 292 -12.66 -14.55 10.65
CA SER A 292 -14.09 -14.49 10.30
C SER A 292 -14.64 -13.08 10.49
N ASN A 293 -14.31 -12.42 11.60
CA ASN A 293 -14.73 -11.06 11.89
C ASN A 293 -14.12 -10.04 10.90
N LEU A 294 -12.85 -10.21 10.51
CA LEU A 294 -12.20 -9.40 9.49
C LEU A 294 -12.93 -9.51 8.14
N LEU A 295 -13.16 -10.75 7.68
CA LEU A 295 -13.85 -11.04 6.42
C LEU A 295 -15.31 -10.56 6.44
N GLN A 296 -16.01 -10.74 7.56
CA GLN A 296 -17.37 -10.27 7.75
C GLN A 296 -17.45 -8.74 7.68
N GLY A 297 -16.43 -8.04 8.19
CA GLY A 297 -16.32 -6.59 8.11
C GLY A 297 -16.19 -6.04 6.69
N ILE A 298 -15.54 -6.79 5.80
CA ILE A 298 -15.28 -6.39 4.41
C ILE A 298 -16.24 -7.04 3.39
N CYS A 299 -17.31 -7.71 3.84
CA CYS A 299 -18.17 -8.53 2.97
C CYS A 299 -18.88 -7.78 1.84
N ASN A 300 -19.01 -6.45 1.92
CA ASN A 300 -19.72 -5.61 0.96
C ASN A 300 -18.85 -5.10 -0.22
N VAL A 301 -17.68 -5.71 -0.44
CA VAL A 301 -16.67 -5.28 -1.40
C VAL A 301 -16.87 -5.88 -2.81
N LYS A 302 -16.30 -5.25 -3.85
CA LYS A 302 -16.35 -5.72 -5.24
C LYS A 302 -15.12 -6.55 -5.65
N SER A 303 -13.95 -6.24 -5.08
CA SER A 303 -12.67 -6.90 -5.37
C SER A 303 -11.92 -7.20 -4.07
N ILE A 304 -11.50 -8.45 -3.89
CA ILE A 304 -10.66 -8.88 -2.75
C ILE A 304 -9.36 -9.45 -3.27
N HIS A 305 -8.26 -8.99 -2.71
CA HIS A 305 -6.99 -9.70 -2.74
C HIS A 305 -6.70 -10.24 -1.33
N LEU A 306 -6.69 -11.55 -1.17
CA LEU A 306 -6.42 -12.23 0.09
C LEU A 306 -5.12 -13.03 -0.05
N THR A 307 -4.13 -12.70 0.76
CA THR A 307 -2.86 -13.41 0.88
C THR A 307 -2.74 -14.04 2.26
N ILE A 308 -2.42 -15.33 2.32
CA ILE A 308 -2.28 -16.10 3.56
C ILE A 308 -0.92 -16.78 3.57
N VAL A 309 -0.13 -16.57 4.61
CA VAL A 309 1.20 -17.19 4.74
C VAL A 309 1.12 -18.58 5.39
N GLN A 310 0.15 -18.81 6.29
CA GLN A 310 -0.01 -20.09 6.99
C GLN A 310 -1.48 -20.55 6.91
N PRO A 311 -1.84 -21.41 5.94
CA PRO A 311 -3.22 -21.76 5.62
C PRO A 311 -3.89 -22.61 6.70
N GLU A 312 -3.16 -23.25 7.62
CA GLU A 312 -3.71 -24.05 8.73
C GLU A 312 -4.77 -23.27 9.54
N THR A 313 -4.57 -21.96 9.67
CA THR A 313 -5.50 -21.01 10.30
C THR A 313 -6.86 -20.89 9.61
N LEU A 314 -6.96 -21.27 8.34
CA LEU A 314 -8.17 -21.17 7.52
C LEU A 314 -8.87 -22.51 7.27
N ILE A 315 -8.15 -23.63 7.40
CA ILE A 315 -8.67 -25.00 7.12
C ILE A 315 -9.94 -25.30 7.94
N ARG A 316 -10.18 -24.59 9.05
CA ARG A 316 -11.28 -24.85 10.00
C ARG A 316 -12.54 -24.00 9.81
N MET A 317 -12.65 -23.19 8.75
CA MET A 317 -13.93 -22.55 8.34
C MET A 317 -14.80 -23.58 7.59
N PRO A 318 -16.17 -23.61 7.58
CA PRO A 318 -17.24 -22.85 8.31
C PRO A 318 -18.28 -23.81 9.04
N PRO A 319 -19.42 -23.42 9.71
CA PRO A 319 -20.32 -22.27 9.46
C PRO A 319 -20.85 -21.45 10.66
N GLU A 320 -21.33 -20.26 10.28
CA GLU A 320 -22.00 -19.18 11.01
C GLU A 320 -21.13 -18.14 11.76
N PRO A 321 -21.25 -16.84 11.41
CA PRO A 321 -22.14 -16.28 10.38
C PRO A 321 -21.68 -16.63 8.96
N VAL A 322 -22.64 -16.90 8.07
CA VAL A 322 -22.39 -17.14 6.65
C VAL A 322 -21.81 -15.86 6.05
N LEU A 323 -20.51 -15.86 5.77
CA LEU A 323 -19.88 -14.80 4.99
C LEU A 323 -20.65 -14.69 3.66
N GLY A 324 -21.29 -13.53 3.43
CA GLY A 324 -22.12 -13.27 2.25
C GLY A 324 -21.50 -12.19 1.38
N PHE A 325 -20.52 -12.55 0.55
CA PHE A 325 -19.87 -11.68 -0.42
C PHE A 325 -20.73 -11.47 -1.68
N HIS A 326 -21.95 -10.96 -1.51
CA HIS A 326 -22.91 -10.80 -2.60
C HIS A 326 -22.50 -9.78 -3.67
N LYS A 327 -21.59 -8.84 -3.34
CA LYS A 327 -21.10 -7.82 -4.28
C LYS A 327 -19.76 -8.17 -4.92
N LEU A 328 -19.14 -9.27 -4.50
CA LEU A 328 -17.80 -9.65 -4.94
C LEU A 328 -17.85 -10.15 -6.38
N VAL A 329 -17.07 -9.49 -7.25
CA VAL A 329 -16.94 -9.79 -8.67
C VAL A 329 -15.55 -10.33 -8.98
N GLU A 330 -14.52 -9.88 -8.26
CA GLU A 330 -13.13 -10.31 -8.43
C GLU A 330 -12.56 -10.83 -7.11
N LEU A 331 -11.95 -12.02 -7.16
CA LEU A 331 -11.24 -12.63 -6.03
C LEU A 331 -9.84 -13.03 -6.49
N LYS A 332 -8.82 -12.46 -5.85
CA LYS A 332 -7.45 -12.95 -5.92
C LYS A 332 -7.09 -13.61 -4.60
N LEU A 333 -6.77 -14.90 -4.65
CA LEU A 333 -6.32 -15.69 -3.52
C LEU A 333 -4.87 -16.12 -3.73
N GLU A 334 -4.03 -15.81 -2.76
CA GLU A 334 -2.60 -16.15 -2.76
C GLU A 334 -2.26 -16.84 -1.44
N ILE A 335 -1.68 -18.03 -1.52
CA ILE A 335 -1.16 -18.76 -0.35
C ILE A 335 0.36 -18.81 -0.49
N LEU A 336 1.07 -18.38 0.55
CA LEU A 336 2.52 -18.32 0.61
C LEU A 336 3.01 -19.34 1.64
N ASP A 337 2.88 -20.63 1.32
CA ASP A 337 3.26 -21.72 2.23
C ASP A 337 4.04 -22.80 1.47
N GLU A 338 5.27 -23.05 1.88
CA GLU A 338 6.13 -24.10 1.32
C GLU A 338 6.09 -25.39 2.16
N TYR A 339 5.46 -25.40 3.35
CA TYR A 339 5.61 -26.49 4.33
C TYR A 339 4.33 -26.95 5.07
N GLY A 340 3.19 -26.26 4.94
CA GLY A 340 2.00 -26.50 5.78
C GLY A 340 0.95 -27.45 5.20
N ASP A 341 0.29 -28.17 6.10
CA ASP A 341 -0.62 -29.28 5.80
C ASP A 341 -2.05 -28.82 5.51
N TRP A 342 -2.26 -28.23 4.32
CA TRP A 342 -3.55 -27.65 3.93
C TRP A 342 -4.38 -28.45 2.92
N GLN A 343 -5.70 -28.23 2.98
CA GLN A 343 -6.69 -28.87 2.11
C GLN A 343 -7.29 -27.85 1.14
N GLY A 344 -7.26 -28.20 -0.15
CA GLY A 344 -7.74 -27.35 -1.24
C GLY A 344 -9.25 -27.09 -1.25
N THR A 345 -10.03 -27.87 -0.51
CA THR A 345 -11.50 -27.75 -0.42
C THR A 345 -11.95 -26.38 0.11
N TRP A 346 -11.10 -25.70 0.88
CA TRP A 346 -11.40 -24.36 1.39
C TRP A 346 -11.64 -23.33 0.28
N VAL A 347 -10.95 -23.45 -0.86
CA VAL A 347 -11.20 -22.59 -2.03
C VAL A 347 -12.66 -22.73 -2.46
N ILE A 348 -13.18 -23.96 -2.52
CA ILE A 348 -14.57 -24.23 -2.91
C ILE A 348 -15.54 -23.71 -1.84
N GLN A 349 -15.20 -23.84 -0.56
CA GLN A 349 -16.01 -23.28 0.53
C GLN A 349 -16.09 -21.75 0.45
N PHE A 350 -14.99 -21.07 0.15
CA PHE A 350 -14.99 -19.61 -0.03
C PHE A 350 -15.83 -19.19 -1.24
N LEU A 351 -15.76 -19.93 -2.35
CA LEU A 351 -16.57 -19.66 -3.54
C LEU A 351 -18.08 -19.72 -3.24
N ARG A 352 -18.52 -20.54 -2.27
CA ARG A 352 -19.94 -20.55 -1.83
C ARG A 352 -20.37 -19.24 -1.19
N CYS A 353 -19.45 -18.52 -0.57
CA CYS A 353 -19.70 -17.22 0.03
C CYS A 353 -19.81 -16.10 -1.01
N ALA A 354 -19.35 -16.31 -2.25
CA ALA A 354 -19.26 -15.30 -3.30
C ALA A 354 -20.12 -15.68 -4.53
N PRO A 355 -21.46 -15.63 -4.44
CA PRO A 355 -22.35 -16.17 -5.48
C PRO A 355 -22.30 -15.45 -6.83
N ASN A 356 -21.83 -14.20 -6.87
CA ASN A 356 -21.78 -13.35 -8.07
C ASN A 356 -20.36 -13.18 -8.64
N LEU A 357 -19.41 -14.01 -8.21
CA LEU A 357 -18.01 -13.91 -8.64
C LEU A 357 -17.86 -14.16 -10.15
N GLU A 358 -17.16 -13.27 -10.85
CA GLU A 358 -16.89 -13.37 -12.29
C GLU A 358 -15.42 -13.70 -12.61
N THR A 359 -14.48 -13.23 -11.79
CA THR A 359 -13.04 -13.41 -11.99
C THR A 359 -12.39 -14.03 -10.76
N LEU A 360 -11.68 -15.14 -10.96
CA LEU A 360 -10.95 -15.85 -9.91
C LEU A 360 -9.46 -15.97 -10.26
N HIS A 361 -8.60 -15.38 -9.44
CA HIS A 361 -7.15 -15.50 -9.54
C HIS A 361 -6.61 -16.33 -8.37
N LEU A 362 -5.88 -17.40 -8.67
CA LEU A 362 -5.31 -18.33 -7.72
C LEU A 362 -3.79 -18.34 -7.87
N ALA A 363 -3.07 -18.18 -6.76
CA ALA A 363 -1.65 -18.48 -6.63
C ALA A 363 -1.52 -19.37 -5.40
N LEU A 364 -1.49 -20.69 -5.62
CA LEU A 364 -1.60 -21.68 -4.56
C LEU A 364 -0.42 -22.64 -4.67
N PRO A 365 0.28 -22.95 -3.57
CA PRO A 365 1.22 -24.07 -3.54
C PRO A 365 0.45 -25.38 -3.69
N VAL A 366 1.14 -26.51 -3.78
CA VAL A 366 0.48 -27.83 -3.84
C VAL A 366 -0.15 -28.15 -2.48
N PRO A 367 -1.46 -28.41 -2.37
CA PRO A 367 -2.04 -28.83 -1.10
C PRO A 367 -1.61 -30.24 -0.74
N HIS A 368 -0.98 -30.43 0.43
CA HIS A 368 -0.55 -31.74 0.92
C HIS A 368 -1.72 -32.71 1.14
N ARG A 369 -2.89 -32.21 1.56
CA ARG A 369 -4.11 -33.03 1.73
C ARG A 369 -4.94 -33.17 0.45
N GLY A 370 -4.51 -32.55 -0.64
CA GLY A 370 -5.25 -32.50 -1.89
C GLY A 370 -6.57 -31.72 -1.83
N PHE A 371 -7.41 -31.90 -2.85
CA PHE A 371 -8.72 -31.21 -2.99
C PHE A 371 -9.92 -32.09 -2.62
N LYS A 372 -9.70 -33.35 -2.22
CA LYS A 372 -10.77 -34.32 -1.94
C LYS A 372 -11.10 -34.38 -0.43
N PRO A 373 -12.36 -34.68 -0.07
CA PRO A 373 -13.52 -34.80 -0.95
C PRO A 373 -13.95 -33.44 -1.50
N LEU A 374 -14.14 -33.35 -2.82
CA LEU A 374 -14.74 -32.17 -3.43
C LEU A 374 -16.22 -32.13 -3.02
N PRO A 375 -16.77 -30.96 -2.65
CA PRO A 375 -18.16 -30.90 -2.20
C PRO A 375 -19.15 -31.24 -3.32
N GLU A 376 -20.19 -32.01 -2.98
CA GLU A 376 -21.27 -32.36 -3.93
C GLU A 376 -22.06 -31.12 -4.39
N GLU A 377 -22.31 -30.19 -3.47
CA GLU A 377 -22.96 -28.91 -3.81
C GLU A 377 -21.95 -27.95 -4.43
N VAL A 378 -22.18 -27.64 -5.70
CA VAL A 378 -21.38 -26.74 -6.52
C VAL A 378 -21.68 -25.29 -6.18
N PRO A 379 -20.67 -24.42 -5.99
CA PRO A 379 -20.89 -22.99 -5.76
C PRO A 379 -21.68 -22.32 -6.88
N GLN A 380 -22.61 -21.44 -6.52
CA GLN A 380 -23.47 -20.74 -7.49
C GLN A 380 -22.66 -19.92 -8.51
N CYS A 381 -21.59 -19.25 -8.06
CA CYS A 381 -20.75 -18.48 -8.96
C CYS A 381 -20.08 -19.34 -10.03
N LEU A 382 -19.66 -20.56 -9.66
CA LEU A 382 -19.05 -21.50 -10.60
C LEU A 382 -20.05 -21.87 -11.70
N LEU A 383 -21.30 -22.15 -11.34
CA LEU A 383 -22.34 -22.54 -12.31
C LEU A 383 -22.74 -21.40 -13.27
N PHE A 384 -22.89 -20.17 -12.77
CA PHE A 384 -23.64 -19.12 -13.49
C PHE A 384 -22.89 -17.83 -13.77
N HIS A 385 -21.78 -17.54 -13.08
CA HIS A 385 -21.17 -16.20 -13.11
C HIS A 385 -19.68 -16.18 -13.48
N LEU A 386 -18.94 -17.26 -13.19
CA LEU A 386 -17.49 -17.28 -13.32
C LEU A 386 -17.05 -17.33 -14.80
N LYS A 387 -16.48 -16.23 -15.30
CA LYS A 387 -16.05 -16.02 -16.69
C LYS A 387 -14.55 -16.21 -16.88
N GLU A 388 -13.75 -15.88 -15.87
CA GLU A 388 -12.29 -15.94 -15.95
C GLU A 388 -11.71 -16.66 -14.72
N ILE A 389 -10.83 -17.62 -14.98
CA ILE A 389 -9.98 -18.26 -13.96
C ILE A 389 -8.53 -18.09 -14.37
N LYS A 390 -7.71 -17.56 -13.47
CA LYS A 390 -6.26 -17.46 -13.64
C LYS A 390 -5.56 -18.24 -12.54
N ILE A 391 -4.69 -19.17 -12.90
CA ILE A 391 -3.87 -19.95 -11.97
C ILE A 391 -2.41 -19.60 -12.24
N LYS A 392 -1.71 -19.11 -11.21
CA LYS A 392 -0.26 -18.88 -11.23
C LYS A 392 0.47 -20.09 -10.63
N TYR A 393 1.70 -20.32 -11.09
CA TYR A 393 2.61 -21.34 -10.56
C TYR A 393 1.99 -22.75 -10.59
N PHE A 394 1.56 -23.21 -11.76
CA PHE A 394 0.95 -24.51 -11.94
C PHE A 394 1.99 -25.61 -12.11
N GLU A 395 2.16 -26.45 -11.07
CA GLU A 395 3.13 -27.56 -11.05
C GLU A 395 2.62 -28.86 -11.68
N GLY A 396 1.34 -28.97 -12.06
CA GLY A 396 0.85 -30.16 -12.77
C GLY A 396 0.74 -31.46 -11.96
N ASN A 397 0.77 -31.40 -10.63
CA ASN A 397 0.45 -32.57 -9.79
C ASN A 397 -1.03 -33.00 -9.94
N GLU A 398 -1.34 -34.22 -9.49
CA GLU A 398 -2.68 -34.80 -9.61
C GLU A 398 -3.76 -33.96 -8.92
N HIS A 399 -3.47 -33.37 -7.76
CA HIS A 399 -4.42 -32.56 -7.00
C HIS A 399 -4.81 -31.28 -7.75
N MET A 400 -3.86 -30.58 -8.35
CA MET A 400 -4.15 -29.40 -9.16
C MET A 400 -4.96 -29.76 -10.42
N PHE A 401 -4.69 -30.92 -11.03
CA PHE A 401 -5.51 -31.45 -12.12
C PHE A 401 -6.94 -31.79 -11.68
N GLU A 402 -7.14 -32.33 -10.47
CA GLU A 402 -8.46 -32.57 -9.90
C GLU A 402 -9.25 -31.26 -9.71
N MET A 403 -8.60 -30.22 -9.20
CA MET A 403 -9.22 -28.89 -9.06
C MET A 403 -9.62 -28.29 -10.42
N ILE A 404 -8.72 -28.32 -11.40
CA ILE A 404 -9.03 -27.79 -12.74
C ILE A 404 -10.16 -28.59 -13.38
N SER A 405 -10.14 -29.92 -13.26
CA SER A 405 -11.21 -30.77 -13.79
C SER A 405 -12.56 -30.38 -13.16
N TYR A 406 -12.60 -30.21 -11.84
CA TYR A 406 -13.79 -29.74 -11.15
C TYR A 406 -14.28 -28.38 -11.67
N PHE A 407 -13.39 -27.41 -11.88
CA PHE A 407 -13.79 -26.13 -12.46
C PHE A 407 -14.30 -26.26 -13.89
N LEU A 408 -13.63 -27.02 -14.76
CA LEU A 408 -14.03 -27.19 -16.16
C LEU A 408 -15.34 -27.97 -16.31
N ASP A 409 -15.62 -28.90 -15.41
CA ASP A 409 -16.85 -29.70 -15.40
C ASP A 409 -18.07 -28.87 -14.97
N HIS A 410 -17.88 -27.89 -14.07
CA HIS A 410 -18.97 -27.14 -13.46
C HIS A 410 -19.11 -25.70 -13.94
N ALA A 411 -18.05 -25.10 -14.48
CA ALA A 411 -18.06 -23.71 -14.94
C ALA A 411 -18.64 -23.56 -16.35
N ILE A 412 -19.97 -23.56 -16.44
CA ILE A 412 -20.71 -23.61 -17.72
C ILE A 412 -20.55 -22.32 -18.55
N VAL A 413 -20.35 -21.18 -17.88
CA VAL A 413 -20.20 -19.86 -18.52
C VAL A 413 -18.76 -19.40 -18.68
N LEU A 414 -17.77 -20.24 -18.30
CA LEU A 414 -16.35 -19.90 -18.32
C LEU A 414 -15.89 -19.52 -19.74
N GLU A 415 -15.23 -18.38 -19.88
CA GLU A 415 -14.72 -17.86 -21.16
C GLU A 415 -13.22 -18.10 -21.27
N GLU A 416 -12.46 -17.87 -20.21
CA GLU A 416 -11.00 -18.01 -20.20
C GLU A 416 -10.48 -18.74 -18.96
N LEU A 417 -9.61 -19.72 -19.18
CA LEU A 417 -8.79 -20.37 -18.17
C LEU A 417 -7.32 -20.09 -18.50
N MET A 418 -6.67 -19.23 -17.73
CA MET A 418 -5.27 -18.87 -17.88
C MET A 418 -4.41 -19.63 -16.86
N ILE A 419 -3.35 -20.28 -17.32
CA ILE A 419 -2.47 -21.11 -16.49
C ILE A 419 -1.02 -20.71 -16.74
N GLY A 420 -0.33 -20.21 -15.71
CA GLY A 420 1.12 -20.00 -15.76
C GLY A 420 1.86 -21.25 -15.29
N ILE A 421 2.77 -21.78 -16.12
CA ILE A 421 3.56 -22.98 -15.87
C ILE A 421 5.05 -22.57 -15.80
N GLU A 422 5.86 -23.21 -14.95
CA GLU A 422 7.31 -23.00 -14.96
C GLU A 422 7.99 -23.77 -16.12
N GLU A 423 9.02 -23.17 -16.72
CA GLU A 423 9.57 -23.55 -18.05
C GLU A 423 10.01 -25.03 -18.18
N ASP A 424 10.31 -25.73 -17.08
CA ASP A 424 10.94 -27.06 -17.12
C ASP A 424 9.97 -28.25 -17.32
N GLU A 425 8.65 -28.06 -17.20
CA GLU A 425 7.65 -29.17 -17.25
C GLU A 425 6.52 -29.01 -18.31
N GLU A 426 6.71 -28.11 -19.27
CA GLU A 426 5.63 -27.52 -20.06
C GLU A 426 4.83 -28.51 -20.94
N LEU A 427 5.49 -29.38 -21.72
CA LEU A 427 4.80 -30.10 -22.81
C LEU A 427 3.83 -31.20 -22.36
N SER A 428 4.15 -31.96 -21.31
CA SER A 428 3.29 -33.05 -20.81
C SER A 428 2.07 -32.48 -20.10
N ILE A 429 2.28 -31.45 -19.28
CA ILE A 429 1.26 -30.73 -18.54
C ILE A 429 0.28 -30.07 -19.50
N VAL A 430 0.77 -29.33 -20.49
CA VAL A 430 -0.07 -28.63 -21.48
C VAL A 430 -0.94 -29.61 -22.26
N ARG A 431 -0.40 -30.76 -22.69
CA ARG A 431 -1.19 -31.79 -23.39
C ARG A 431 -2.32 -32.32 -22.52
N LYS A 432 -2.04 -32.61 -21.24
CA LYS A 432 -3.05 -33.10 -20.30
C LYS A 432 -4.12 -32.05 -20.01
N LEU A 433 -3.74 -30.78 -19.82
CA LEU A 433 -4.66 -29.66 -19.64
C LEU A 433 -5.59 -29.45 -20.83
N LEU A 434 -5.04 -29.46 -22.04
CA LEU A 434 -5.82 -29.28 -23.27
C LEU A 434 -6.78 -30.44 -23.52
N GLY A 435 -6.46 -31.64 -23.03
CA GLY A 435 -7.28 -32.84 -23.13
C GLY A 435 -8.41 -32.96 -22.10
N LEU A 436 -8.48 -32.07 -21.10
CA LEU A 436 -9.57 -32.10 -20.12
C LEU A 436 -10.91 -31.75 -20.77
N PRO A 437 -12.01 -32.45 -20.39
CA PRO A 437 -13.35 -32.09 -20.84
C PRO A 437 -13.73 -30.71 -20.32
N ARG A 438 -14.57 -29.99 -21.07
CA ARG A 438 -15.00 -28.63 -20.74
C ARG A 438 -16.49 -28.54 -20.96
N ASN A 439 -17.21 -28.12 -19.93
CA ASN A 439 -18.66 -27.96 -20.04
C ASN A 439 -19.03 -26.65 -20.75
N SER A 440 -18.21 -25.60 -20.56
CA SER A 440 -18.33 -24.37 -21.35
C SER A 440 -17.77 -24.56 -22.77
N LYS A 441 -18.61 -24.26 -23.76
CA LYS A 441 -18.22 -24.22 -25.19
C LYS A 441 -17.37 -23.01 -25.56
N LYS A 442 -17.38 -21.96 -24.74
CA LYS A 442 -16.61 -20.74 -24.97
C LYS A 442 -15.23 -20.79 -24.34
N CYS A 443 -15.01 -21.70 -23.38
CA CYS A 443 -13.80 -21.75 -22.58
C CYS A 443 -12.54 -21.99 -23.43
N ARG A 444 -11.67 -20.98 -23.45
CA ARG A 444 -10.32 -21.04 -24.01
C ARG A 444 -9.32 -21.27 -22.88
N VAL A 445 -8.51 -22.32 -23.03
CA VAL A 445 -7.37 -22.56 -22.14
C VAL A 445 -6.16 -21.84 -22.74
N VAL A 446 -5.58 -20.90 -21.98
CA VAL A 446 -4.43 -20.08 -22.35
C VAL A 446 -3.29 -20.42 -21.40
N ILE A 447 -2.13 -20.76 -21.95
CA ILE A 447 -0.90 -20.96 -21.18
C ILE A 447 -0.13 -19.64 -21.22
N LEU A 448 0.29 -19.14 -20.05
CA LEU A 448 0.90 -17.81 -19.86
C LEU A 448 2.41 -17.83 -19.93
#